data_AF-A0AAU0X823-F1
#
_entry.id   AF-A0AAU0X823-F1
#
_cell.length_a   1.000
_cell.length_b   1.000
_cell.length_c   1.000
_cell.angle_alpha   90.00
_cell.angle_beta   90.00
_cell.angle_gamma   90.00
#
_symmetry.space_group_name_H-M   'P 1'
#
loop_
_entity.id
_entity.type
_entity.pdbx_description
1 polymer ?
#
loop_
_entity_poly.entity_id
_entity_poly.type
_entity_poly.pdbx_seq_one_letter_code
_entity_poly.pdbx_strand_id
1 'polypeptide(L)'
;MITTDPIGDWTWEVAPVDGRIHSSRAIELAVEVWSVLAGAGVAVPVAEVGVTVRSSVAARDIRLLETSAPVGEATPAVGSALTRVAEQVEEFQGDFIVDARVRCPGVWTTGGVERHAEQLFTIQADVWKNSLATVTLETYCDAWLTMDTRGREQLAIHAENSPRLTLVLKQISALLGVQPTPGDENRYATPTESGFEDVRVEGPAYIDAWGTFEVPARARRLRFGLPPSGGEYPDATDDAVSYLAVQGDGGRVLGYVWAAQTDNAVGFEPRTAVGEVALEAGRLWIQRLRDAYALGLPASAVLNWLVAQPPLTGMGRITDKEPQECVSLDSLEEESGRW
;
A
#
# COMPACT_ATOMS: atom_id res chain seq x y z
N MET A 1 0.75 12.09 -1.58
CA MET A 1 1.66 10.93 -1.65
C MET A 1 0.95 9.68 -1.15
N ILE A 2 1.42 8.51 -1.60
CA ILE A 2 1.03 7.20 -1.08
C ILE A 2 2.13 6.68 -0.16
N THR A 3 1.73 6.23 1.03
CA THR A 3 2.61 5.76 2.10
C THR A 3 2.62 4.23 2.17
N THR A 4 3.62 3.67 2.84
CA THR A 4 3.73 2.22 3.06
C THR A 4 3.02 1.74 4.32
N ASP A 5 2.99 2.57 5.36
CA ASP A 5 2.17 2.39 6.55
C ASP A 5 0.85 3.17 6.37
N PRO A 6 -0.28 2.73 6.96
CA PRO A 6 -1.52 3.48 6.85
C PRO A 6 -1.41 4.85 7.53
N ILE A 7 -1.98 5.87 6.89
CA ILE A 7 -2.09 7.20 7.48
C ILE A 7 -3.23 7.32 8.49
N GLY A 8 -4.15 6.36 8.49
CA GLY A 8 -5.23 6.25 9.46
C GLY A 8 -6.09 5.03 9.22
N ASP A 9 -6.79 4.63 10.28
CA ASP A 9 -7.67 3.48 10.28
C ASP A 9 -8.94 3.71 11.12
N TRP A 10 -9.97 2.92 10.83
CA TRP A 10 -11.26 2.90 11.51
C TRP A 10 -11.71 1.48 11.72
N THR A 11 -12.12 1.14 12.94
CA THR A 11 -12.56 -0.21 13.30
C THR A 11 -14.02 -0.22 13.75
N TRP A 12 -14.83 -1.12 13.18
CA TRP A 12 -16.21 -1.39 13.57
C TRP A 12 -16.29 -2.75 14.25
N GLU A 13 -16.82 -2.80 15.46
CA GLU A 13 -17.18 -4.05 16.14
C GLU A 13 -18.62 -4.43 15.81
N VAL A 14 -18.79 -5.46 14.99
CA VAL A 14 -20.10 -5.90 14.49
C VAL A 14 -20.67 -6.96 15.42
N ALA A 15 -21.78 -6.62 16.07
CA ALA A 15 -22.48 -7.53 16.99
C ALA A 15 -23.24 -8.63 16.23
N PRO A 16 -23.33 -9.86 16.78
CA PRO A 16 -24.16 -10.91 16.23
C PRO A 16 -25.65 -10.55 16.33
N VAL A 17 -26.42 -10.77 15.26
CA VAL A 17 -27.89 -10.56 15.27
C VAL A 17 -28.60 -11.67 16.06
N ASP A 18 -28.18 -12.94 15.89
CA ASP A 18 -28.83 -14.12 16.52
C ASP A 18 -27.93 -14.83 17.56
N GLY A 19 -26.95 -14.12 18.11
CA GLY A 19 -26.03 -14.65 19.13
C GLY A 19 -24.91 -15.56 18.60
N ARG A 20 -24.80 -15.75 17.29
CA ARG A 20 -23.66 -16.36 16.60
C ARG A 20 -23.36 -15.63 15.30
N ILE A 21 -22.09 -15.64 14.90
CA ILE A 21 -21.61 -15.11 13.62
C ILE A 21 -21.09 -16.28 12.79
N HIS A 22 -21.57 -16.41 11.56
CA HIS A 22 -21.02 -17.36 10.59
C HIS A 22 -19.56 -17.02 10.31
N SER A 23 -18.71 -18.04 10.17
CA SER A 23 -17.29 -17.87 9.89
C SER A 23 -17.05 -17.18 8.53
N SER A 24 -17.90 -17.46 7.53
CA SER A 24 -17.93 -16.82 6.22
C SER A 24 -18.27 -15.33 6.28
N ARG A 25 -18.85 -14.85 7.39
CA ARG A 25 -19.25 -13.44 7.54
C ARG A 25 -18.06 -12.48 7.40
N ALA A 26 -16.84 -12.91 7.72
CA ALA A 26 -15.63 -12.15 7.44
C ALA A 26 -15.53 -11.78 5.95
N ILE A 27 -15.73 -12.75 5.06
CA ILE A 27 -15.66 -12.56 3.61
C ILE A 27 -16.78 -11.63 3.14
N GLU A 28 -18.00 -11.86 3.60
CA GLU A 28 -19.16 -11.04 3.25
C GLU A 28 -18.96 -9.58 3.65
N LEU A 29 -18.54 -9.33 4.90
CA LEU A 29 -18.26 -7.98 5.40
C LEU A 29 -17.19 -7.28 4.57
N ALA A 30 -16.10 -7.98 4.23
CA ALA A 30 -15.04 -7.41 3.41
C ALA A 30 -15.54 -7.00 2.01
N VAL A 31 -16.39 -7.82 1.38
CA VAL A 31 -16.99 -7.52 0.07
C VAL A 31 -18.03 -6.40 0.15
N GLU A 32 -18.89 -6.41 1.17
CA GLU A 32 -19.89 -5.36 1.37
C GLU A 32 -19.23 -3.98 1.55
N VAL A 33 -18.18 -3.90 2.35
CA VAL A 33 -17.40 -2.67 2.57
C VAL A 33 -16.66 -2.26 1.30
N TRP A 34 -16.05 -3.20 0.58
CA TRP A 34 -15.43 -2.91 -0.71
C TRP A 34 -16.45 -2.33 -1.71
N SER A 35 -17.67 -2.87 -1.74
CA SER A 35 -18.73 -2.36 -2.60
C SER A 35 -19.12 -0.92 -2.26
N VAL A 36 -19.05 -0.52 -0.98
CA VAL A 36 -19.25 0.89 -0.57
C VAL A 36 -18.13 1.77 -1.12
N LEU A 37 -16.87 1.35 -1.00
CA LEU A 37 -15.72 2.09 -1.56
C LEU A 37 -15.82 2.25 -3.08
N ALA A 38 -16.18 1.18 -3.79
CA ALA A 38 -16.36 1.18 -5.23
C ALA A 38 -17.54 2.08 -5.65
N GLY A 39 -18.67 2.02 -4.93
CA GLY A 39 -19.84 2.85 -5.18
C GLY A 39 -19.60 4.34 -4.93
N ALA A 40 -18.71 4.69 -4.00
CA ALA A 40 -18.25 6.06 -3.76
C ALA A 40 -17.15 6.51 -4.73
N GLY A 41 -16.72 5.63 -5.65
CA GLY A 41 -15.69 5.88 -6.64
C GLY A 41 -14.29 6.07 -6.07
N VAL A 42 -14.04 5.66 -4.80
CA VAL A 42 -12.71 5.74 -4.18
C VAL A 42 -11.91 4.45 -4.35
N ALA A 43 -12.57 3.32 -4.62
CA ALA A 43 -11.94 2.09 -5.06
C ALA A 43 -12.36 1.74 -6.49
N VAL A 44 -11.51 1.01 -7.21
CA VAL A 44 -11.87 0.46 -8.52
C VAL A 44 -12.90 -0.68 -8.36
N PRO A 45 -13.80 -0.90 -9.35
CA PRO A 45 -14.90 -1.86 -9.24
C PRO A 45 -14.47 -3.32 -9.46
N VAL A 46 -13.18 -3.63 -9.29
CA VAL A 46 -12.64 -5.00 -9.27
C VAL A 46 -11.57 -5.09 -8.19
N ALA A 47 -11.63 -6.10 -7.33
CA ALA A 47 -10.61 -6.32 -6.32
C ALA A 47 -10.31 -7.81 -6.15
N GLU A 48 -9.32 -8.10 -5.31
CA GLU A 48 -8.96 -9.45 -4.91
C GLU A 48 -9.07 -9.58 -3.39
N VAL A 49 -9.70 -10.68 -2.95
CA VAL A 49 -9.87 -11.02 -1.54
C VAL A 49 -8.88 -12.12 -1.18
N GLY A 50 -8.01 -11.86 -0.20
CA GLY A 50 -7.25 -12.89 0.49
C GLY A 50 -8.04 -13.40 1.69
N VAL A 51 -8.02 -14.71 1.93
CA VAL A 51 -8.69 -15.33 3.08
C VAL A 51 -7.72 -16.25 3.81
N THR A 52 -7.58 -16.04 5.11
CA THR A 52 -6.77 -16.91 5.98
C THR A 52 -7.63 -17.45 7.10
N VAL A 53 -7.58 -18.76 7.31
CA VAL A 53 -8.14 -19.42 8.51
C VAL A 53 -6.98 -19.92 9.36
N ARG A 54 -6.88 -19.42 10.59
CA ARG A 54 -5.80 -19.77 11.52
C ARG A 54 -6.34 -20.18 12.88
N SER A 55 -5.62 -21.05 13.58
CA SER A 55 -5.95 -21.40 14.97
C SER A 55 -5.86 -20.17 15.88
N SER A 56 -6.84 -20.00 16.77
CA SER A 56 -6.83 -18.89 17.73
C SER A 56 -5.80 -19.08 18.85
N VAL A 57 -5.31 -20.30 19.06
CA VAL A 57 -4.34 -20.66 20.12
C VAL A 57 -2.91 -20.82 19.58
N ALA A 58 -2.76 -21.08 18.29
CA ALA A 58 -1.48 -21.24 17.63
C ALA A 58 -1.50 -20.47 16.30
N ALA A 59 -1.14 -19.18 16.32
CA ALA A 59 -1.26 -18.30 15.15
C ALA A 59 -0.48 -18.76 13.89
N ARG A 60 0.53 -19.64 14.04
CA ARG A 60 1.28 -20.24 12.93
C ARG A 60 0.59 -21.46 12.30
N ASP A 61 -0.46 -21.99 12.92
CA ASP A 61 -1.25 -23.10 12.41
C ASP A 61 -2.34 -22.57 11.47
N ILE A 62 -1.94 -22.41 10.20
CA ILE A 62 -2.81 -21.97 9.11
C ILE A 62 -3.51 -23.19 8.51
N ARG A 63 -4.84 -23.17 8.51
CA ARG A 63 -5.72 -24.25 8.03
C ARG A 63 -6.22 -24.02 6.60
N LEU A 64 -6.36 -22.75 6.22
CA LEU A 64 -6.69 -22.32 4.88
C LEU A 64 -5.91 -21.04 4.57
N LEU A 65 -5.37 -20.97 3.35
CA LEU A 65 -4.75 -19.77 2.80
C LEU A 65 -5.19 -19.65 1.34
N GLU A 66 -6.13 -18.74 1.10
CA GLU A 66 -6.44 -18.24 -0.24
C GLU A 66 -5.78 -16.87 -0.38
N THR A 67 -4.89 -16.72 -1.35
CA THR A 67 -4.11 -15.49 -1.51
C THR A 67 -4.81 -14.47 -2.39
N SER A 68 -5.70 -14.93 -3.28
CA SER A 68 -6.38 -14.05 -4.23
C SER A 68 -7.61 -14.73 -4.83
N ALA A 69 -8.79 -14.28 -4.40
CA ALA A 69 -10.07 -14.60 -5.01
C ALA A 69 -10.68 -13.32 -5.62
N PRO A 70 -10.98 -13.30 -6.93
CA PRO A 70 -11.47 -12.10 -7.59
C PRO A 70 -12.90 -11.74 -7.13
N VAL A 71 -13.16 -10.45 -6.98
CA VAL A 71 -14.48 -9.87 -6.73
C VAL A 71 -14.72 -8.69 -7.69
N GLY A 72 -15.88 -8.68 -8.33
CA GLY A 72 -16.31 -7.60 -9.24
C GLY A 72 -17.78 -7.18 -9.03
N GLU A 73 -18.48 -7.85 -8.12
CA GLU A 73 -19.87 -7.59 -7.79
C GLU A 73 -20.06 -7.72 -6.28
N ALA A 74 -20.97 -6.93 -5.71
CA ALA A 74 -21.27 -6.92 -4.28
C ALA A 74 -21.81 -8.29 -3.78
N THR A 75 -22.46 -9.04 -4.66
CA THR A 75 -22.92 -10.41 -4.39
C THR A 75 -22.14 -11.36 -5.29
N PRO A 76 -21.19 -12.13 -4.73
CA PRO A 76 -20.42 -13.08 -5.53
C PRO A 76 -21.32 -14.11 -6.21
N ALA A 77 -21.06 -14.40 -7.49
CA ALA A 77 -21.80 -15.40 -8.23
C ALA A 77 -21.67 -16.79 -7.59
N VAL A 78 -22.76 -17.57 -7.62
CA VAL A 78 -22.77 -18.95 -7.11
C VAL A 78 -21.71 -19.79 -7.83
N GLY A 79 -20.87 -20.50 -7.06
CA GLY A 79 -19.79 -21.33 -7.58
C GLY A 79 -18.51 -20.56 -7.95
N SER A 80 -18.49 -19.24 -7.80
CA SER A 80 -17.28 -18.42 -7.89
C SER A 80 -16.21 -18.88 -6.89
N ALA A 81 -14.96 -18.49 -7.15
CA ALA A 81 -13.85 -18.80 -6.24
C ALA A 81 -14.16 -18.35 -4.81
N LEU A 82 -14.69 -17.15 -4.64
CA LEU A 82 -15.00 -16.60 -3.34
C LEU A 82 -16.13 -17.35 -2.61
N THR A 83 -17.20 -17.77 -3.32
CA THR A 83 -18.25 -18.60 -2.70
C THR A 83 -17.75 -19.97 -2.27
N ARG A 84 -16.85 -20.60 -3.05
CA ARG A 84 -16.24 -21.88 -2.68
C ARG A 84 -15.35 -21.75 -1.45
N VAL A 85 -14.63 -20.65 -1.32
CA VAL A 85 -13.82 -20.35 -0.13
C VAL A 85 -14.73 -20.14 1.08
N ALA A 86 -15.83 -19.39 0.93
CA ALA A 86 -16.81 -19.20 2.01
C ALA A 86 -17.43 -20.53 2.48
N GLU A 87 -17.79 -21.43 1.55
CA GLU A 87 -18.29 -22.77 1.87
C GLU A 87 -17.24 -23.59 2.65
N GLN A 88 -15.98 -23.59 2.23
CA GLN A 88 -14.90 -24.27 2.95
C GLN A 88 -14.66 -23.69 4.34
N VAL A 89 -14.77 -22.37 4.49
CA VAL A 89 -14.60 -21.68 5.78
C VAL A 89 -15.66 -22.15 6.79
N GLU A 90 -16.91 -22.36 6.36
CA GLU A 90 -18.00 -22.85 7.21
C GLU A 90 -17.84 -24.31 7.66
N GLU A 91 -17.05 -25.11 6.94
CA GLU A 91 -16.80 -26.52 7.30
C GLU A 91 -15.82 -26.65 8.49
N PHE A 92 -15.03 -25.62 8.78
CA PHE A 92 -14.09 -25.67 9.90
C PHE A 92 -14.82 -25.71 11.24
N GLN A 93 -14.37 -26.60 12.13
CA GLN A 93 -14.85 -26.69 13.50
C GLN A 93 -13.72 -26.37 14.50
N GLY A 94 -14.09 -25.76 15.62
CA GLY A 94 -13.17 -25.43 16.71
C GLY A 94 -12.87 -23.94 16.84
N ASP A 95 -11.78 -23.63 17.55
CA ASP A 95 -11.38 -22.26 17.88
C ASP A 95 -10.42 -21.71 16.82
N PHE A 96 -10.98 -21.04 15.81
CA PHE A 96 -10.23 -20.40 14.73
C PHE A 96 -10.63 -18.93 14.56
N ILE A 97 -9.78 -18.22 13.83
CA ILE A 97 -9.97 -16.86 13.37
C ILE A 97 -10.01 -16.93 11.86
N VAL A 98 -11.06 -16.36 11.28
CA VAL A 98 -11.15 -16.12 9.84
C VAL A 98 -10.79 -14.68 9.60
N ASP A 99 -9.80 -14.44 8.76
CA ASP A 99 -9.35 -13.11 8.32
C ASP A 99 -9.60 -13.01 6.82
N ALA A 100 -10.41 -12.04 6.41
CA ALA A 100 -10.64 -11.69 5.01
C ALA A 100 -10.07 -10.30 4.75
N ARG A 101 -9.10 -10.21 3.83
CA ARG A 101 -8.40 -8.97 3.51
C ARG A 101 -8.58 -8.60 2.05
N VAL A 102 -8.96 -7.35 1.80
CA VAL A 102 -9.07 -6.77 0.45
C VAL A 102 -8.08 -5.64 0.36
N ARG A 103 -7.15 -5.72 -0.60
CA ARG A 103 -6.37 -4.55 -1.02
C ARG A 103 -7.15 -3.84 -2.11
N CYS A 104 -7.44 -2.56 -1.92
CA CYS A 104 -8.28 -1.79 -2.81
C CYS A 104 -7.42 -0.83 -3.63
N PRO A 105 -7.18 -1.13 -4.91
CA PRO A 105 -6.76 -0.11 -5.85
C PRO A 105 -7.81 0.98 -5.88
N GLY A 106 -7.37 2.22 -5.96
CA GLY A 106 -8.26 3.36 -5.78
C GLY A 106 -7.78 4.61 -6.46
N VAL A 107 -8.69 5.59 -6.47
CA VAL A 107 -8.52 6.84 -7.19
C VAL A 107 -8.73 8.03 -6.28
N TRP A 108 -7.75 8.94 -6.26
CA TRP A 108 -7.88 10.28 -5.68
C TRP A 108 -7.69 11.34 -6.76
N THR A 109 -8.12 12.56 -6.48
CA THR A 109 -8.08 13.65 -7.46
C THR A 109 -7.04 14.68 -7.05
N THR A 110 -6.34 15.28 -8.02
CA THR A 110 -5.44 16.41 -7.76
C THR A 110 -5.58 17.41 -8.90
N GLY A 111 -6.18 18.56 -8.60
CA GLY A 111 -6.41 19.60 -9.61
C GLY A 111 -7.33 19.12 -10.73
N GLY A 112 -8.35 18.33 -10.37
CA GLY A 112 -9.27 17.70 -11.32
C GLY A 112 -8.71 16.50 -12.11
N VAL A 113 -7.44 16.13 -11.92
CA VAL A 113 -6.83 14.95 -12.55
C VAL A 113 -6.91 13.76 -11.62
N GLU A 114 -7.50 12.67 -12.10
CA GLU A 114 -7.53 11.39 -11.39
C GLU A 114 -6.14 10.77 -11.32
N ARG A 115 -5.82 10.25 -10.14
CA ARG A 115 -4.57 9.58 -9.80
C ARG A 115 -4.88 8.21 -9.23
N HIS A 116 -4.06 7.22 -9.56
CA HIS A 116 -4.33 5.82 -9.23
C HIS A 116 -3.26 5.25 -8.32
N ALA A 117 -3.68 4.49 -7.31
CA ALA A 117 -2.79 3.67 -6.48
C ALA A 117 -3.32 2.24 -6.41
N GLU A 118 -2.43 1.24 -6.43
CA GLU A 118 -2.79 -0.17 -6.22
C GLU A 118 -3.27 -0.47 -4.80
N GLN A 119 -2.96 0.42 -3.86
CA GLN A 119 -3.37 0.31 -2.48
C GLN A 119 -3.71 1.69 -1.95
N LEU A 120 -4.93 2.15 -2.23
CA LEU A 120 -5.47 3.37 -1.63
C LEU A 120 -6.13 3.07 -0.28
N PHE A 121 -6.79 1.92 -0.20
CA PHE A 121 -7.39 1.38 1.02
C PHE A 121 -7.00 -0.08 1.22
N THR A 122 -7.06 -0.53 2.46
CA THR A 122 -7.14 -1.94 2.81
C THR A 122 -8.36 -2.15 3.69
N ILE A 123 -9.11 -3.21 3.41
CA ILE A 123 -10.17 -3.70 4.27
C ILE A 123 -9.69 -4.98 4.92
N GLN A 124 -9.87 -5.09 6.22
CA GLN A 124 -9.67 -6.32 6.96
C GLN A 124 -10.96 -6.64 7.71
N ALA A 125 -11.45 -7.87 7.58
CA ALA A 125 -12.59 -8.35 8.33
C ALA A 125 -12.20 -9.63 9.05
N ASP A 126 -12.24 -9.63 10.38
CA ASP A 126 -11.93 -10.78 11.21
C ASP A 126 -13.21 -11.31 11.87
N VAL A 127 -13.38 -12.63 11.89
CA VAL A 127 -14.37 -13.32 12.72
C VAL A 127 -13.65 -14.20 13.73
N TRP A 128 -13.84 -13.90 15.02
CA TRP A 128 -13.23 -14.59 16.15
C TRP A 128 -14.22 -15.54 16.79
N LYS A 129 -13.90 -16.84 16.76
CA LYS A 129 -14.65 -17.90 17.49
C LYS A 129 -16.17 -17.84 17.30
N ASN A 130 -16.63 -17.37 16.15
CA ASN A 130 -18.05 -17.21 15.80
C ASN A 130 -18.84 -16.29 16.76
N SER A 131 -18.15 -15.43 17.51
CA SER A 131 -18.75 -14.57 18.55
C SER A 131 -18.52 -13.08 18.35
N LEU A 132 -17.44 -12.70 17.67
CA LEU A 132 -17.09 -11.30 17.42
C LEU A 132 -16.64 -11.16 15.97
N ALA A 133 -17.18 -10.15 15.29
CA ALA A 133 -16.70 -9.72 13.99
C ALA A 133 -16.16 -8.30 14.10
N THR A 134 -14.98 -8.06 13.55
CA THR A 134 -14.38 -6.73 13.45
C THR A 134 -14.11 -6.42 12.00
N VAL A 135 -14.42 -5.19 11.58
CA VAL A 135 -14.04 -4.66 10.27
C VAL A 135 -13.11 -3.50 10.51
N THR A 136 -11.95 -3.49 9.86
CA THR A 136 -11.01 -2.37 9.87
C THR A 136 -10.83 -1.85 8.45
N LEU A 137 -10.96 -0.54 8.28
CA LEU A 137 -10.62 0.16 7.05
C LEU A 137 -9.35 0.98 7.30
N GLU A 138 -8.33 0.78 6.48
CA GLU A 138 -7.09 1.54 6.49
C GLU A 138 -6.97 2.38 5.21
N THR A 139 -6.37 3.56 5.29
CA THR A 139 -6.01 4.35 4.10
C THR A 139 -4.56 4.80 4.11
N TYR A 140 -4.00 4.99 2.91
CA TYR A 140 -2.55 5.16 2.70
C TYR A 140 -2.19 6.48 1.97
N CYS A 141 -3.19 7.32 1.67
CA CYS A 141 -2.97 8.54 0.87
C CYS A 141 -3.17 9.80 1.70
N ASP A 142 -2.19 10.70 1.68
CA ASP A 142 -2.30 11.99 2.35
C ASP A 142 -3.33 12.95 1.72
N ALA A 143 -3.92 12.65 0.56
CA ALA A 143 -4.91 13.52 -0.08
C ALA A 143 -6.14 13.78 0.79
N TRP A 144 -6.35 12.97 1.84
CA TRP A 144 -7.39 13.15 2.85
C TRP A 144 -7.03 14.17 3.94
N LEU A 145 -5.79 14.68 3.96
CA LEU A 145 -5.24 15.56 4.98
C LEU A 145 -5.04 16.99 4.45
N THR A 146 -5.12 17.99 5.33
CA THR A 146 -4.88 19.40 4.98
C THR A 146 -3.40 19.71 4.69
N MET A 147 -2.50 18.85 5.16
CA MET A 147 -1.05 18.89 4.97
C MET A 147 -0.60 17.59 4.29
N ASP A 148 0.37 17.64 3.36
CA ASP A 148 1.00 16.43 2.81
C ASP A 148 2.02 15.84 3.81
N THR A 149 2.51 14.62 3.56
CA THR A 149 3.48 13.98 4.49
C THR A 149 4.86 14.64 4.51
N ARG A 150 5.08 15.67 3.68
CA ARG A 150 6.27 16.54 3.68
C ARG A 150 6.03 17.85 4.45
N GLY A 151 4.90 17.96 5.15
CA GLY A 151 4.55 19.12 5.97
C GLY A 151 4.14 20.36 5.16
N ARG A 152 3.67 20.19 3.91
CA ARG A 152 3.20 21.30 3.07
C ARG A 152 1.69 21.35 3.00
N GLU A 153 1.12 22.54 3.06
CA GLU A 153 -0.33 22.73 2.92
C GLU A 153 -0.83 22.28 1.54
N GLN A 154 -1.95 21.54 1.53
CA GLN A 154 -2.59 21.03 0.31
C GLN A 154 -4.13 21.16 0.33
N LEU A 155 -4.63 22.30 0.78
CA LEU A 155 -6.07 22.53 1.02
C LEU A 155 -6.97 22.27 -0.20
N ALA A 156 -6.49 22.56 -1.41
CA ALA A 156 -7.25 22.28 -2.63
C ALA A 156 -7.43 20.77 -2.86
N ILE A 157 -6.36 19.99 -2.67
CA ILE A 157 -6.40 18.52 -2.77
C ILE A 157 -7.30 17.96 -1.67
N HIS A 158 -7.16 18.44 -0.44
CA HIS A 158 -8.02 18.06 0.67
C HIS A 158 -9.50 18.32 0.36
N ALA A 159 -9.85 19.52 -0.12
CA ALA A 159 -11.23 19.88 -0.44
C ALA A 159 -11.84 19.02 -1.56
N GLU A 160 -11.02 18.56 -2.52
CA GLU A 160 -11.46 17.66 -3.59
C GLU A 160 -11.73 16.23 -3.08
N ASN A 161 -11.04 15.78 -2.02
CA ASN A 161 -11.00 14.37 -1.64
C ASN A 161 -11.66 14.05 -0.29
N SER A 162 -11.46 14.85 0.75
CA SER A 162 -11.94 14.52 2.10
C SER A 162 -13.46 14.31 2.21
N PRO A 163 -14.34 15.02 1.46
CA PRO A 163 -15.77 14.73 1.49
C PRO A 163 -16.13 13.30 1.03
N ARG A 164 -15.31 12.71 0.14
CA ARG A 164 -15.51 11.33 -0.34
C ARG A 164 -15.20 10.32 0.77
N LEU A 165 -14.12 10.56 1.53
CA LEU A 165 -13.79 9.73 2.70
C LEU A 165 -14.90 9.84 3.77
N THR A 166 -15.36 11.05 4.10
CA THR A 166 -16.46 11.25 5.04
C THR A 166 -17.73 10.51 4.61
N LEU A 167 -18.07 10.56 3.31
CA LEU A 167 -19.21 9.82 2.77
C LEU A 167 -19.07 8.31 2.95
N VAL A 168 -17.88 7.77 2.63
CA VAL A 168 -17.56 6.35 2.77
C VAL A 168 -17.70 5.89 4.22
N LEU A 169 -17.07 6.59 5.16
CA LEU A 169 -17.14 6.22 6.59
C LEU A 169 -18.58 6.21 7.08
N LYS A 170 -19.37 7.23 6.70
CA LYS A 170 -20.80 7.29 7.01
C LYS A 170 -21.58 6.11 6.42
N GLN A 171 -21.30 5.74 5.17
CA GLN A 171 -21.98 4.63 4.49
C GLN A 171 -21.61 3.27 5.10
N ILE A 172 -20.34 3.06 5.47
CA ILE A 172 -19.90 1.85 6.17
C ILE A 172 -20.57 1.76 7.54
N SER A 173 -20.59 2.84 8.32
CA SER A 173 -21.30 2.83 9.61
C SER A 173 -22.79 2.56 9.48
N ALA A 174 -23.43 3.07 8.43
CA ALA A 174 -24.84 2.78 8.15
C ALA A 174 -25.06 1.32 7.74
N LEU A 175 -24.16 0.76 6.94
CA LEU A 175 -24.16 -0.65 6.53
C LEU A 175 -23.99 -1.59 7.74
N LEU A 176 -23.02 -1.29 8.61
CA LEU A 176 -22.67 -2.12 9.77
C LEU A 176 -23.53 -1.85 11.01
N GLY A 177 -24.30 -0.76 11.01
CA GLY A 177 -25.21 -0.39 12.10
C GLY A 177 -24.54 0.15 13.36
N VAL A 178 -23.24 0.45 13.30
CA VAL A 178 -22.43 0.93 14.44
C VAL A 178 -21.47 2.02 13.97
N GLN A 179 -21.08 2.92 14.87
CA GLN A 179 -20.03 3.92 14.58
C GLN A 179 -18.65 3.28 14.65
N PRO A 180 -17.66 3.80 13.89
CA PRO A 180 -16.30 3.32 14.00
C PRO A 180 -15.69 3.80 15.30
N THR A 181 -14.77 3.01 15.83
CA THR A 181 -13.71 3.51 16.70
C THR A 181 -12.56 3.97 15.78
N PRO A 182 -12.25 5.27 15.71
CA PRO A 182 -11.07 5.74 14.99
C PRO A 182 -9.79 5.20 15.63
N GLY A 183 -8.77 4.93 14.82
CA GLY A 183 -7.45 4.54 15.31
C GLY A 183 -6.77 5.65 16.12
N ASP A 184 -5.70 5.28 16.83
CA ASP A 184 -4.89 6.22 17.59
C ASP A 184 -4.19 7.25 16.67
N GLU A 185 -3.80 8.40 17.24
CA GLU A 185 -2.89 9.33 16.57
C GLU A 185 -1.61 8.61 16.13
N ASN A 186 -1.23 8.83 14.87
CA ASN A 186 0.02 8.32 14.33
C ASN A 186 0.90 9.48 13.83
N ARG A 187 2.06 9.12 13.25
CA ARG A 187 3.05 10.11 12.79
C ARG A 187 2.57 11.02 11.64
N TYR A 188 1.44 10.70 11.02
CA TYR A 188 0.85 11.43 9.89
C TYR A 188 -0.36 12.27 10.32
N ALA A 189 -1.28 11.69 11.10
CA ALA A 189 -2.55 12.32 11.43
C ALA A 189 -3.27 11.67 12.63
N THR A 190 -4.32 12.35 13.10
CA THR A 190 -5.28 11.86 14.10
C THR A 190 -6.61 11.51 13.42
N PRO A 191 -6.98 10.21 13.33
CA PRO A 191 -8.28 9.79 12.83
C PRO A 191 -9.45 10.29 13.71
N THR A 192 -10.57 10.59 13.07
CA THR A 192 -11.86 10.94 13.71
C THR A 192 -12.98 10.08 13.12
N GLU A 193 -14.18 10.06 13.70
CA GLU A 193 -15.32 9.28 13.18
C GLU A 193 -15.70 9.61 11.72
N SER A 194 -15.29 10.79 11.21
CA SER A 194 -15.67 11.29 9.89
C SER A 194 -14.50 11.60 8.94
N GLY A 195 -13.26 11.22 9.30
CA GLY A 195 -12.06 11.52 8.54
C GLY A 195 -10.88 11.79 9.47
N PHE A 196 -10.23 12.94 9.36
CA PHE A 196 -9.06 13.31 10.16
C PHE A 196 -9.26 14.67 10.82
N GLU A 197 -8.56 14.88 11.94
CA GLU A 197 -8.41 16.23 12.50
C GLU A 197 -7.63 17.14 11.53
N ASP A 198 -7.86 18.45 11.63
CA ASP A 198 -7.09 19.41 10.84
C ASP A 198 -5.69 19.57 11.44
N VAL A 199 -4.72 18.93 10.80
CA VAL A 199 -3.29 18.90 11.17
C VAL A 199 -2.71 20.31 11.35
N ARG A 200 -3.32 21.35 10.79
CA ARG A 200 -2.86 22.74 10.92
C ARG A 200 -3.15 23.38 12.28
N VAL A 201 -4.05 22.81 13.08
CA VAL A 201 -4.48 23.38 14.36
C VAL A 201 -3.37 23.25 15.40
N GLU A 202 -2.84 22.04 15.60
CA GLU A 202 -1.73 21.77 16.52
C GLU A 202 -0.37 21.67 15.80
N GLY A 203 -0.39 21.54 14.47
CA GLY A 203 0.77 21.24 13.65
C GLY A 203 0.97 19.73 13.49
N PRO A 204 1.65 19.27 12.43
CA PRO A 204 1.98 17.85 12.29
C PRO A 204 2.97 17.44 13.39
N ALA A 205 2.83 16.21 13.90
CA ALA A 205 3.80 15.62 14.83
C ALA A 205 5.24 15.65 14.27
N TYR A 206 5.37 15.60 12.94
CA TYR A 206 6.64 15.70 12.22
C TYR A 206 6.52 16.63 11.01
N ILE A 207 7.50 17.52 10.87
CA ILE A 207 7.60 18.45 9.74
C ILE A 207 7.87 17.76 8.39
N ASP A 208 8.50 16.59 8.41
CA ASP A 208 8.72 15.75 7.23
C ASP A 208 8.61 14.27 7.60
N ALA A 209 7.37 13.78 7.69
CA ALA A 209 7.12 12.37 7.97
C ALA A 209 7.58 11.46 6.81
N TRP A 210 7.58 11.99 5.58
CA TRP A 210 8.02 11.26 4.38
C TRP A 210 9.51 10.91 4.43
N GLY A 211 10.38 11.92 4.52
CA GLY A 211 11.82 11.71 4.57
C GLY A 211 12.25 11.00 5.86
N THR A 212 11.60 11.31 6.98
CA THR A 212 11.96 10.73 8.29
C THR A 212 11.58 9.25 8.40
N PHE A 213 10.43 8.83 7.87
CA PHE A 213 9.90 7.49 8.11
C PHE A 213 9.65 6.67 6.86
N GLU A 214 9.02 7.24 5.84
CA GLU A 214 8.62 6.50 4.63
C GLU A 214 9.81 6.09 3.77
N VAL A 215 10.75 7.00 3.53
CA VAL A 215 11.99 6.70 2.77
C VAL A 215 12.76 5.55 3.45
N PRO A 216 13.10 5.60 4.76
CA PRO A 216 13.73 4.48 5.45
C PRO A 216 12.88 3.19 5.47
N ALA A 217 11.55 3.29 5.59
CA ALA A 217 10.68 2.12 5.58
C ALA A 217 10.74 1.39 4.23
N ARG A 218 10.67 2.13 3.12
CA ARG A 218 10.82 1.59 1.76
C ARG A 218 12.19 0.94 1.57
N ALA A 219 13.27 1.63 1.95
CA ALA A 219 14.63 1.09 1.89
C ALA A 219 14.79 -0.21 2.68
N ARG A 220 14.17 -0.33 3.87
CA ARG A 220 14.16 -1.58 4.66
C ARG A 220 13.40 -2.69 3.94
N ARG A 221 12.25 -2.40 3.35
CA ARG A 221 11.42 -3.40 2.62
C ARG A 221 12.12 -3.95 1.38
N LEU A 222 12.89 -3.12 0.68
CA LEU A 222 13.72 -3.51 -0.47
C LEU A 222 14.87 -4.44 -0.09
N ARG A 223 15.40 -4.34 1.14
CA ARG A 223 16.48 -5.22 1.62
C ARG A 223 16.00 -6.42 2.40
N PHE A 224 14.75 -6.40 2.86
CA PHE A 224 14.16 -7.49 3.60
C PHE A 224 14.15 -8.78 2.76
N GLY A 225 14.76 -9.84 3.30
CA GLY A 225 14.82 -11.16 2.66
C GLY A 225 15.93 -11.31 1.61
N LEU A 226 16.69 -10.26 1.28
CA LEU A 226 17.84 -10.39 0.40
C LEU A 226 18.99 -11.14 1.09
N PRO A 227 19.77 -11.96 0.35
CA PRO A 227 20.97 -12.59 0.89
C PRO A 227 21.97 -11.55 1.44
N PRO A 228 22.81 -11.90 2.43
CA PRO A 228 23.91 -11.03 2.85
C PRO A 228 24.85 -10.71 1.68
N SER A 229 25.38 -9.49 1.66
CA SER A 229 26.35 -9.02 0.66
C SER A 229 27.70 -8.72 1.33
N GLY A 230 28.80 -8.79 0.56
CA GLY A 230 30.13 -8.38 1.03
C GLY A 230 30.35 -6.87 1.04
N GLY A 231 29.36 -6.10 0.55
CA GLY A 231 29.39 -4.65 0.39
C GLY A 231 28.33 -4.19 -0.62
N GLU A 232 27.91 -2.94 -0.49
CA GLU A 232 26.91 -2.28 -1.35
C GLU A 232 27.30 -0.81 -1.53
N TYR A 233 26.73 -0.17 -2.54
CA TYR A 233 26.81 1.29 -2.63
C TYR A 233 26.11 1.94 -1.43
N PRO A 234 26.58 3.11 -0.96
CA PRO A 234 25.75 3.99 -0.16
C PRO A 234 24.40 4.22 -0.84
N ASP A 235 23.34 4.28 -0.05
CA ASP A 235 21.96 4.38 -0.52
C ASP A 235 21.30 5.72 -0.23
N ALA A 236 22.11 6.69 0.19
CA ALA A 236 21.72 8.07 0.41
C ALA A 236 22.81 9.00 -0.13
N THR A 237 22.39 10.15 -0.63
CA THR A 237 23.28 11.24 -1.05
C THR A 237 22.51 12.56 -0.96
N ASP A 238 23.22 13.64 -0.65
CA ASP A 238 22.68 15.01 -0.72
C ASP A 238 22.92 15.65 -2.11
N ASP A 239 23.68 14.97 -2.97
CA ASP A 239 24.07 15.47 -4.28
C ASP A 239 23.00 15.18 -5.36
N ALA A 240 23.17 15.83 -6.51
CA ALA A 240 22.36 15.56 -7.69
C ALA A 240 22.49 14.10 -8.13
N VAL A 241 21.39 13.53 -8.62
CA VAL A 241 21.33 12.15 -9.08
C VAL A 241 20.95 12.08 -10.56
N SER A 242 21.53 11.12 -11.26
CA SER A 242 21.02 10.67 -12.56
C SER A 242 20.17 9.42 -12.36
N TYR A 243 19.07 9.28 -13.09
CA TYR A 243 18.17 8.15 -12.93
C TYR A 243 17.59 7.63 -14.25
N LEU A 244 17.17 6.37 -14.23
CA LEU A 244 16.52 5.67 -15.33
C LEU A 244 15.19 5.10 -14.84
N ALA A 245 14.11 5.39 -15.57
CA ALA A 245 12.80 4.83 -15.27
C ALA A 245 12.73 3.34 -15.63
N VAL A 246 12.19 2.55 -14.71
CA VAL A 246 11.96 1.11 -14.88
C VAL A 246 10.47 0.90 -15.12
N GLN A 247 10.11 0.35 -16.28
CA GLN A 247 8.72 0.01 -16.60
C GLN A 247 8.45 -1.48 -16.43
N GLY A 248 7.31 -1.79 -15.82
CA GLY A 248 6.77 -3.13 -15.75
C GLY A 248 5.97 -3.50 -16.99
N ASP A 249 5.29 -4.63 -16.90
CA ASP A 249 4.32 -5.03 -17.91
C ASP A 249 3.18 -4.00 -17.98
N GLY A 250 2.66 -3.76 -19.19
CA GLY A 250 1.65 -2.71 -19.41
C GLY A 250 2.18 -1.28 -19.47
N GLY A 251 3.51 -1.07 -19.39
CA GLY A 251 4.14 0.24 -19.61
C GLY A 251 4.11 1.19 -18.40
N ARG A 252 3.68 0.70 -17.23
CA ARG A 252 3.69 1.50 -15.99
C ARG A 252 5.10 1.56 -15.40
N VAL A 253 5.54 2.76 -15.01
CA VAL A 253 6.79 2.94 -14.28
C VAL A 253 6.65 2.33 -12.88
N LEU A 254 7.52 1.38 -12.53
CA LEU A 254 7.62 0.71 -11.23
C LEU A 254 8.49 1.48 -10.24
N GLY A 255 9.46 2.25 -10.74
CA GLY A 255 10.46 2.92 -9.93
C GLY A 255 11.60 3.44 -10.79
N TYR A 256 12.64 3.90 -10.12
CA TYR A 256 13.79 4.54 -10.75
C TYR A 256 15.07 3.94 -10.20
N VAL A 257 15.95 3.47 -11.08
CA VAL A 257 17.33 3.18 -10.69
C VAL A 257 18.11 4.48 -10.79
N TRP A 258 18.86 4.85 -9.77
CA TRP A 258 19.57 6.12 -9.72
C TRP A 258 21.02 5.95 -9.27
N ALA A 259 21.87 6.87 -9.69
CA ALA A 259 23.26 6.99 -9.28
C ALA A 259 23.60 8.45 -9.01
N ALA A 260 24.35 8.72 -7.94
CA ALA A 260 24.86 10.04 -7.65
C ALA A 260 25.84 10.52 -8.73
N GLN A 261 25.86 11.83 -8.97
CA GLN A 261 26.75 12.43 -9.98
C GLN A 261 28.19 12.64 -9.47
N THR A 262 28.37 12.80 -8.17
CA THR A 262 29.61 13.26 -7.53
C THR A 262 30.20 12.24 -6.56
N ASP A 263 29.37 11.62 -5.72
CA ASP A 263 29.79 10.55 -4.83
C ASP A 263 29.56 9.15 -5.44
N ASN A 264 29.65 8.10 -4.62
CA ASN A 264 29.51 6.72 -5.08
C ASN A 264 28.17 6.09 -4.67
N ALA A 265 27.14 6.87 -4.36
CA ALA A 265 25.83 6.36 -3.97
C ALA A 265 25.02 5.90 -5.19
N VAL A 266 24.31 4.78 -5.03
CA VAL A 266 23.49 4.16 -6.08
C VAL A 266 22.34 3.43 -5.40
N GLY A 267 21.14 3.54 -5.96
CA GLY A 267 19.98 2.91 -5.37
C GLY A 267 18.85 2.66 -6.35
N PHE A 268 17.76 2.15 -5.79
CA PHE A 268 16.50 2.00 -6.48
C PHE A 268 15.42 2.67 -5.64
N GLU A 269 14.66 3.56 -6.27
CA GLU A 269 13.55 4.28 -5.64
C GLU A 269 12.21 3.76 -6.19
N PRO A 270 11.42 3.03 -5.37
CA PRO A 270 10.17 2.42 -5.81
C PRO A 270 9.03 3.44 -5.86
N ARG A 271 8.16 3.34 -6.88
CA ARG A 271 6.93 4.13 -6.92
C ARG A 271 5.86 3.53 -6.02
N THR A 272 5.56 4.17 -4.89
CA THR A 272 4.68 3.60 -3.86
C THR A 272 3.26 3.35 -4.36
N ALA A 273 2.74 4.22 -5.24
CA ALA A 273 1.41 4.06 -5.83
C ALA A 273 1.26 2.76 -6.66
N VAL A 274 2.38 2.17 -7.09
CA VAL A 274 2.43 0.89 -7.83
C VAL A 274 2.33 -0.33 -6.92
N GLY A 275 2.46 -0.14 -5.61
CA GLY A 275 2.30 -1.20 -4.62
C GLY A 275 3.41 -2.26 -4.69
N GLU A 276 3.06 -3.49 -4.31
CA GLU A 276 4.05 -4.55 -4.07
C GLU A 276 4.90 -4.92 -5.28
N VAL A 277 4.37 -4.82 -6.50
CA VAL A 277 5.13 -5.16 -7.71
C VAL A 277 6.34 -4.22 -7.91
N ALA A 278 6.24 -2.96 -7.50
CA ALA A 278 7.37 -2.04 -7.52
C ALA A 278 8.44 -2.40 -6.49
N LEU A 279 8.03 -2.83 -5.29
CA LEU A 279 8.95 -3.26 -4.25
C LEU A 279 9.66 -4.57 -4.62
N GLU A 280 8.94 -5.51 -5.22
CA GLU A 280 9.52 -6.78 -5.67
C GLU A 280 10.49 -6.58 -6.83
N ALA A 281 10.13 -5.76 -7.82
CA ALA A 281 11.08 -5.35 -8.86
C ALA A 281 12.30 -4.64 -8.25
N GLY A 282 12.09 -3.76 -7.27
CA GLY A 282 13.16 -3.05 -6.57
C GLY A 282 14.14 -3.97 -5.86
N ARG A 283 13.67 -5.05 -5.21
CA ARG A 283 14.55 -6.07 -4.60
C ARG A 283 15.52 -6.66 -5.60
N LEU A 284 15.02 -7.00 -6.78
CA LEU A 284 15.83 -7.55 -7.85
C LEU A 284 16.83 -6.50 -8.40
N TRP A 285 16.43 -5.23 -8.48
CA TRP A 285 17.36 -4.14 -8.79
C TRP A 285 18.44 -3.96 -7.73
N ILE A 286 18.12 -3.98 -6.44
CA ILE A 286 19.13 -3.92 -5.38
C ILE A 286 20.12 -5.08 -5.51
N GLN A 287 19.64 -6.30 -5.78
CA GLN A 287 20.53 -7.43 -6.05
C GLN A 287 21.43 -7.19 -7.27
N ARG A 288 20.88 -6.60 -8.35
CA ARG A 288 21.66 -6.24 -9.54
C ARG A 288 22.71 -5.16 -9.28
N LEU A 289 22.40 -4.20 -8.42
CA LEU A 289 23.35 -3.17 -7.99
C LEU A 289 24.47 -3.75 -7.12
N ARG A 290 24.18 -4.77 -6.31
CA ARG A 290 25.21 -5.53 -5.58
C ARG A 290 26.16 -6.26 -6.50
N ASP A 291 25.67 -6.81 -7.62
CA ASP A 291 26.55 -7.40 -8.64
C ASP A 291 27.50 -6.34 -9.23
N ALA A 292 26.97 -5.14 -9.56
CA ALA A 292 27.79 -4.03 -10.06
C ALA A 292 28.85 -3.58 -9.05
N TYR A 293 28.47 -3.50 -7.78
CA TYR A 293 29.39 -3.16 -6.69
C TYR A 293 30.50 -4.21 -6.54
N ALA A 294 30.16 -5.50 -6.59
CA ALA A 294 31.12 -6.59 -6.50
C ALA A 294 32.11 -6.61 -7.67
N LEU A 295 31.72 -6.07 -8.83
CA LEU A 295 32.60 -5.85 -9.98
C LEU A 295 33.49 -4.60 -9.84
N GLY A 296 33.33 -3.81 -8.76
CA GLY A 296 34.10 -2.60 -8.50
C GLY A 296 33.73 -1.42 -9.39
N LEU A 297 32.51 -1.39 -9.93
CA LEU A 297 32.06 -0.28 -10.78
C LEU A 297 31.82 0.99 -9.93
N PRO A 298 32.28 2.17 -10.35
CA PRO A 298 31.87 3.44 -9.72
C PRO A 298 30.44 3.81 -10.10
N ALA A 299 29.74 4.57 -9.25
CA ALA A 299 28.35 5.02 -9.46
C ALA A 299 28.13 5.64 -10.85
N SER A 300 29.05 6.49 -11.29
CA SER A 300 29.02 7.15 -12.61
C SER A 300 29.02 6.19 -13.81
N ALA A 301 29.44 4.94 -13.63
CA ALA A 301 29.42 3.91 -14.67
C ALA A 301 28.22 2.95 -14.56
N VAL A 302 27.52 2.92 -13.42
CA VAL A 302 26.50 1.89 -13.14
C VAL A 302 25.31 1.98 -14.09
N LEU A 303 24.74 3.16 -14.32
CA LEU A 303 23.58 3.31 -15.19
C LEU A 303 23.85 2.83 -16.63
N ASN A 304 25.02 3.20 -17.18
CA ASN A 304 25.48 2.74 -18.48
C ASN A 304 25.69 1.22 -18.51
N TRP A 305 26.26 0.68 -17.43
CA TRP A 305 26.43 -0.77 -17.30
C TRP A 305 25.08 -1.48 -17.31
N LEU A 306 24.10 -1.01 -16.54
CA LEU A 306 22.75 -1.61 -16.46
C LEU A 306 22.03 -1.60 -17.81
N VAL A 307 22.13 -0.51 -18.58
CA VAL A 307 21.54 -0.40 -19.92
C VAL A 307 22.13 -1.44 -20.89
N ALA A 308 23.40 -1.82 -20.71
CA ALA A 308 24.07 -2.82 -21.54
C ALA A 308 23.74 -4.27 -21.15
N GLN A 309 23.11 -4.49 -19.97
CA GLN A 309 22.76 -5.82 -19.50
C GLN A 309 21.43 -6.29 -20.07
N PRO A 310 21.25 -7.62 -20.29
CA PRO A 310 19.93 -8.16 -20.59
C PRO A 310 18.98 -7.96 -19.40
N PRO A 311 17.69 -7.67 -19.64
CA PRO A 311 16.70 -7.62 -18.56
C PRO A 311 16.52 -9.00 -17.94
N LEU A 312 16.36 -9.06 -16.62
CA LEU A 312 15.94 -10.27 -15.92
C LEU A 312 14.41 -10.26 -15.73
N THR A 313 13.81 -11.44 -15.74
CA THR A 313 12.37 -11.60 -15.51
C THR A 313 11.97 -11.01 -14.16
N GLY A 314 10.88 -10.23 -14.14
CA GLY A 314 10.32 -9.65 -12.92
C GLY A 314 10.90 -8.29 -12.49
N MET A 315 12.04 -7.85 -13.05
CA MET A 315 12.63 -6.54 -12.68
C MET A 315 11.99 -5.35 -13.41
N GLY A 316 11.16 -5.60 -14.42
CA GLY A 316 10.81 -4.60 -15.42
C GLY A 316 11.98 -4.31 -16.37
N ARG A 317 11.82 -3.27 -17.19
CA ARG A 317 12.76 -2.88 -18.25
C ARG A 317 13.05 -1.38 -18.18
N ILE A 318 14.31 -1.02 -18.41
CA ILE A 318 14.70 0.37 -18.65
C ILE A 318 14.19 0.76 -20.04
N THR A 319 13.38 1.81 -20.14
CA THR A 319 12.79 2.24 -21.41
C THR A 319 13.55 3.35 -22.08
N ASP A 320 13.95 4.35 -21.32
CA ASP A 320 14.80 5.44 -21.80
C ASP A 320 16.23 5.10 -21.44
N LYS A 321 17.09 4.97 -22.44
CA LYS A 321 18.51 4.61 -22.24
C LYS A 321 19.37 5.82 -21.87
N GLU A 322 18.81 7.01 -21.98
CA GLU A 322 19.44 8.26 -21.59
C GLU A 322 19.00 8.59 -20.15
N PRO A 323 19.95 8.68 -19.20
CA PRO A 323 19.63 9.06 -17.83
C PRO A 323 19.02 10.46 -17.77
N GLN A 324 17.95 10.59 -16.99
CA GLN A 324 17.40 11.88 -16.59
C GLN A 324 18.13 12.39 -15.33
N GLU A 325 18.05 13.68 -15.05
CA GLU A 325 18.71 14.30 -13.89
C GLU A 325 17.68 14.81 -12.90
N CYS A 326 17.98 14.64 -11.62
CA CYS A 326 17.25 15.25 -10.51
C CYS A 326 18.22 16.05 -9.64
N VAL A 327 17.74 17.18 -9.10
CA VAL A 327 18.58 18.12 -8.34
C VAL A 327 19.10 17.55 -7.02
N SER A 328 18.44 16.52 -6.50
CA SER A 328 18.83 15.76 -5.31
C SER A 328 18.15 14.40 -5.29
N LEU A 329 18.65 13.46 -4.49
CA LEU A 329 17.93 12.22 -4.20
C LEU A 329 16.56 12.48 -3.57
N ASP A 330 16.48 13.42 -2.63
CA ASP A 330 15.22 13.80 -1.96
C ASP A 330 14.11 14.22 -2.95
N SER A 331 14.49 14.89 -4.04
CA SER A 331 13.56 15.29 -5.10
C SER A 331 13.05 14.09 -5.91
N LEU A 332 13.89 13.09 -6.16
CA LEU A 332 13.50 11.84 -6.82
C LEU A 332 12.60 10.98 -5.92
N GLU A 333 12.91 10.92 -4.62
CA GLU A 333 12.10 10.25 -3.62
C GLU A 333 10.69 10.87 -3.53
N GLU A 334 10.61 12.20 -3.59
CA GLU A 334 9.34 12.91 -3.67
C GLU A 334 8.56 12.57 -4.96
N GLU A 335 9.22 12.58 -6.11
CA GLU A 335 8.60 12.23 -7.40
C GLU A 335 7.99 10.82 -7.35
N SER A 336 8.74 9.85 -6.80
CA SER A 336 8.31 8.47 -6.67
C SER A 336 7.11 8.28 -5.73
N GLY A 337 6.94 9.17 -4.76
CA GLY A 337 5.88 9.13 -3.76
C GLY A 337 4.59 9.83 -4.19
N ARG A 338 4.69 10.83 -5.06
CA ARG A 338 3.55 11.64 -5.51
C ARG A 338 2.65 10.89 -6.49
N TRP A 339 3.23 10.11 -7.40
CA TRP A 339 2.53 9.51 -8.54
C TRP A 339 2.86 8.04 -8.69
#